data_AF-A0A182Q486-F1
#
_entry.id   AF-A0A182Q486-F1
#
_cell.length_a   1.000
_cell.length_b   1.000
_cell.length_c   1.000
_cell.angle_alpha   90.00
_cell.angle_beta   90.00
_cell.angle_gamma   90.00
#
_symmetry.space_group_name_H-M   'P 1'
#
loop_
_entity.id
_entity.type
_entity.pdbx_description
1 polymer ?
#
loop_
_entity_poly.entity_id
_entity_poly.type
_entity_poly.pdbx_seq_one_letter_code
_entity_poly.pdbx_strand_id
1 'polypeptide(L)'
;MSIQLILIALATLALACILWKRRKLYAAAATMNGPLALPIVGQLYLIFGKKRGDDFLKVFNRYAPHYNSPVGVWLGPMLVVGINNNPDHFQTVLNSPHMLNKTYHYSFFRVGRGLFAAPGL
;
A
#
# COMPACT_ATOMS: atom_id res chain seq x y z
N MET A 1 21.32 -24.54 -22.75
CA MET A 1 20.34 -25.17 -21.83
C MET A 1 20.68 -24.91 -20.36
N SER A 2 21.93 -25.08 -19.92
CA SER A 2 22.33 -24.90 -18.51
C SER A 2 22.16 -23.46 -17.97
N ILE A 3 22.48 -22.43 -18.77
CA ILE A 3 22.34 -21.02 -18.34
C ILE A 3 20.87 -20.64 -18.09
N GLN A 4 19.94 -21.10 -18.93
CA GLN A 4 18.51 -20.82 -18.75
C GLN A 4 17.97 -21.46 -17.47
N LEU A 5 18.41 -22.69 -17.15
CA LEU A 5 18.04 -23.36 -15.90
C LEU A 5 18.57 -22.61 -14.67
N ILE A 6 19.80 -22.09 -14.73
CA ILE A 6 20.39 -21.28 -13.66
C ILE A 6 19.60 -19.97 -13.47
N LEU A 7 19.22 -19.29 -14.56
CA LEU A 7 18.43 -18.05 -14.49
C LEU A 7 17.04 -18.30 -13.89
N ILE A 8 16.38 -19.38 -14.29
CA ILE A 8 15.06 -19.76 -13.75
C ILE A 8 15.18 -20.09 -12.26
N ALA A 9 16.18 -20.87 -11.86
CA ALA A 9 16.42 -21.22 -10.46
C ALA A 9 16.72 -20.00 -9.58
N LEU A 10 17.48 -19.03 -10.11
CA LEU A 10 17.78 -17.80 -9.40
C LEU A 10 16.52 -16.93 -9.26
N ALA A 11 15.70 -16.82 -10.31
CA ALA A 11 14.46 -16.05 -10.28
C ALA A 11 13.43 -16.64 -9.30
N THR A 12 13.28 -17.97 -9.26
CA THR A 12 12.37 -18.63 -8.32
C THR A 12 12.85 -18.49 -6.88
N LEU A 13 14.16 -18.62 -6.62
CA LEU A 13 14.74 -18.39 -5.29
C LEU A 13 14.55 -16.95 -4.82
N ALA A 14 14.76 -15.97 -5.71
CA ALA A 14 14.54 -14.56 -5.40
C ALA A 14 13.06 -14.28 -5.08
N LEU A 15 12.13 -14.80 -5.88
CA LEU A 15 10.69 -14.70 -5.62
C LEU A 15 10.31 -15.33 -4.28
N ALA A 16 10.79 -16.53 -3.99
CA ALA A 16 10.54 -17.21 -2.72
C ALA A 16 11.05 -16.37 -1.54
N CYS A 17 12.26 -15.80 -1.63
CA CYS A 17 12.83 -14.94 -0.60
C CYS A 17 12.00 -13.67 -0.38
N ILE A 18 11.52 -13.03 -1.46
CA ILE A 18 10.66 -11.84 -1.38
C ILE A 18 9.32 -12.18 -0.73
N LEU A 19 8.66 -13.26 -1.17
CA LEU A 19 7.39 -13.71 -0.61
C LEU A 19 7.54 -14.08 0.87
N TRP A 20 8.63 -14.74 1.24
CA TRP A 20 8.92 -15.10 2.61
C TRP A 20 9.15 -13.88 3.51
N LYS A 21 9.95 -12.91 3.07
CA LYS A 21 10.18 -11.66 3.80
C LYS A 21 8.89 -10.87 4.00
N ARG A 22 7.97 -10.93 3.02
CA ARG A 22 6.71 -10.17 3.03
C ARG A 22 5.51 -10.96 3.56
N ARG A 23 5.69 -12.20 4.03
CA ARG A 23 4.60 -13.07 4.50
C ARG A 23 3.70 -12.43 5.56
N LYS A 24 4.28 -11.70 6.51
CA LYS A 24 3.52 -11.04 7.59
C LYS A 24 2.67 -9.90 7.04
N LEU A 25 3.20 -9.15 6.07
CA LEU A 25 2.47 -8.09 5.38
C LEU A 25 1.29 -8.68 4.59
N TYR A 26 1.50 -9.76 3.84
CA TYR A 26 0.43 -10.43 3.10
C TYR A 26 -0.62 -11.05 4.01
N ALA A 27 -0.22 -11.65 5.14
CA ALA A 27 -1.14 -12.16 6.14
C ALA A 27 -2.01 -11.05 6.74
N ALA A 28 -1.42 -9.90 7.09
CA ALA A 28 -2.18 -8.75 7.58
C ALA A 28 -3.08 -8.14 6.49
N ALA A 29 -2.64 -8.10 5.23
CA ALA A 29 -3.47 -7.61 4.13
C ALA A 29 -4.67 -8.54 3.86
N ALA A 30 -4.52 -9.85 4.06
CA ALA A 30 -5.58 -10.83 3.85
C ALA A 30 -6.73 -10.69 4.86
N THR A 31 -6.51 -10.06 6.02
CA THR A 31 -7.58 -9.78 6.99
C THR A 31 -8.34 -8.49 6.69
N MET A 32 -7.91 -7.71 5.69
CA MET A 32 -8.51 -6.42 5.34
C MET A 32 -9.52 -6.59 4.21
N ASN A 33 -10.55 -5.76 4.21
CA ASN A 33 -11.49 -5.69 3.10
C ASN A 33 -10.87 -4.94 1.92
N GLY A 34 -11.36 -5.13 0.70
CA GLY A 34 -10.96 -4.30 -0.42
C GLY A 34 -11.28 -4.89 -1.79
N PRO A 35 -11.05 -4.11 -2.86
CA PRO A 35 -11.18 -4.60 -4.23
C PRO A 35 -10.15 -5.69 -4.51
N LEU A 36 -10.42 -6.54 -5.48
CA LEU A 36 -9.52 -7.62 -5.86
C LEU A 36 -8.16 -7.06 -6.32
N ALA A 37 -7.07 -7.55 -5.74
CA ALA A 37 -5.71 -7.15 -6.10
C ALA A 37 -5.18 -8.04 -7.22
N LEU A 38 -4.72 -7.45 -8.33
CA LEU A 38 -4.00 -8.19 -9.36
C LEU A 38 -2.59 -8.56 -8.88
N PRO A 39 -2.03 -9.70 -9.32
CA PRO A 39 -0.65 -10.03 -9.01
C PRO A 39 0.29 -8.94 -9.54
N ILE A 40 1.31 -8.58 -8.75
CA ILE A 40 2.35 -7.58 -9.05
C ILE A 40 1.85 -6.13 -9.09
N VAL A 41 0.73 -5.84 -9.76
CA VAL A 41 0.20 -4.49 -9.97
C VAL A 41 -0.75 -4.06 -8.84
N GLY A 42 -1.43 -5.00 -8.18
CA GLY A 42 -2.41 -4.68 -7.16
C GLY A 42 -3.68 -4.06 -7.75
N GLN A 43 -4.18 -2.98 -7.13
CA GLN A 43 -5.38 -2.24 -7.54
C GLN A 43 -5.05 -0.98 -8.36
N LEU A 44 -3.80 -0.79 -8.79
CA LEU A 44 -3.42 0.32 -9.67
C LEU A 44 -4.24 0.36 -10.97
N TYR A 45 -4.77 -0.77 -11.44
CA TYR A 45 -5.64 -0.83 -12.61
C TYR A 45 -6.93 0.01 -12.45
N LEU A 46 -7.42 0.20 -11.21
CA LEU A 46 -8.58 1.05 -10.93
C LEU A 46 -8.30 2.53 -11.16
N ILE A 47 -7.02 2.89 -11.24
CA ILE A 47 -6.54 4.26 -11.32
C ILE A 47 -5.78 4.52 -12.63
N PHE A 48 -5.49 3.47 -13.39
CA PHE A 48 -4.75 3.55 -14.65
C PHE A 48 -5.51 4.42 -15.67
N GLY A 49 -4.83 5.42 -16.23
CA GLY A 49 -5.40 6.36 -17.21
C GLY A 49 -6.11 7.59 -16.61
N LYS A 50 -6.21 7.70 -15.27
CA LYS A 50 -6.69 8.91 -14.59
C LYS A 50 -5.54 9.92 -14.46
N LYS A 51 -5.72 11.14 -15.00
CA LYS A 51 -4.64 12.14 -15.13
C LYS A 51 -4.69 13.27 -14.08
N ARG A 52 -5.78 13.40 -13.30
CA ARG A 52 -5.98 14.52 -12.37
C ARG A 52 -6.28 14.03 -10.95
N GLY A 53 -5.86 14.78 -9.94
CA GLY A 53 -6.11 14.47 -8.51
C GLY A 53 -7.58 14.18 -8.19
N ASP A 54 -8.51 14.93 -8.80
CA ASP A 54 -9.95 14.73 -8.62
C ASP A 54 -10.44 13.35 -9.08
N ASP A 55 -9.78 12.74 -10.06
CA ASP A 55 -10.16 11.42 -10.55
C ASP A 55 -9.79 10.32 -9.56
N PHE A 56 -8.71 10.48 -8.79
CA PHE A 56 -8.34 9.56 -7.70
C PHE A 56 -9.39 9.59 -6.58
N LEU A 57 -9.82 10.79 -6.18
CA LEU A 57 -10.84 10.96 -5.15
C LEU A 57 -12.20 10.40 -5.60
N LYS A 58 -12.56 10.55 -6.88
CA LYS A 58 -13.78 9.92 -7.44
C LYS A 58 -13.74 8.40 -7.38
N VAL A 59 -12.59 7.80 -7.69
CA VAL A 59 -12.40 6.34 -7.55
C VAL A 59 -12.57 5.95 -6.08
N PHE A 60 -11.92 6.66 -5.16
CA PHE A 60 -12.05 6.40 -3.73
C PHE A 60 -13.51 6.50 -3.26
N ASN A 61 -14.22 7.59 -3.59
CA ASN A 61 -15.62 7.77 -3.22
C ASN A 61 -16.55 6.72 -3.83
N ARG A 62 -16.22 6.16 -4.99
CA ARG A 62 -16.99 5.08 -5.59
C ARG A 62 -16.83 3.77 -4.83
N TYR A 63 -15.63 3.44 -4.38
CA TYR A 63 -15.33 2.14 -3.75
C TYR A 63 -15.43 2.15 -2.22
N ALA A 64 -15.13 3.26 -1.55
CA ALA A 64 -15.11 3.37 -0.10
C ALA A 64 -16.44 2.97 0.58
N PRO A 65 -17.64 3.25 0.04
CA PRO A 65 -18.90 2.81 0.64
C PRO A 65 -19.10 1.28 0.63
N HIS A 66 -18.37 0.55 -0.22
CA HIS A 66 -18.57 -0.88 -0.43
C HIS A 66 -17.70 -1.75 0.49
N TYR A 67 -16.77 -1.15 1.24
CA TYR A 67 -15.82 -1.88 2.07
C TYR A 67 -15.76 -1.27 3.48
N ASN A 68 -15.91 -2.14 4.48
CA ASN A 68 -15.75 -1.77 5.89
C ASN A 68 -14.27 -1.63 6.25
N SER A 69 -13.95 -0.63 7.09
CA SER A 69 -12.61 -0.45 7.65
C SER A 69 -12.16 -1.68 8.45
N PRO A 70 -10.86 -2.07 8.38
CA PRO A 70 -9.79 -1.51 7.56
C PRO A 70 -9.85 -2.00 6.09
N VAL A 71 -9.57 -1.08 5.16
CA VAL A 71 -9.55 -1.38 3.71
C VAL A 71 -8.12 -1.45 3.20
N GLY A 72 -7.71 -2.59 2.64
CA GLY A 72 -6.38 -2.79 2.06
C GLY A 72 -6.35 -2.53 0.55
N VAL A 73 -5.47 -1.65 0.11
CA VAL A 73 -5.26 -1.30 -1.31
C VAL A 73 -3.80 -1.47 -1.67
N TRP A 74 -3.49 -2.29 -2.66
CA TRP A 74 -2.14 -2.47 -3.19
C TRP A 74 -1.87 -1.48 -4.31
N LEU A 75 -0.86 -0.63 -4.11
CA LEU A 75 -0.22 0.17 -5.13
C LEU A 75 1.10 -0.53 -5.50
N GLY A 76 0.99 -1.56 -6.34
CA GLY A 76 2.09 -2.38 -6.80
C GLY A 76 2.60 -3.21 -5.62
N PRO A 77 3.90 -3.12 -5.24
CA PRO A 77 4.42 -3.83 -4.10
C PRO A 77 4.07 -3.17 -2.75
N MET A 78 3.36 -2.03 -2.74
CA MET A 78 3.09 -1.25 -1.54
C MET A 78 1.63 -1.42 -1.10
N LEU A 79 1.42 -1.75 0.18
CA LEU A 79 0.08 -1.81 0.78
C LEU A 79 -0.26 -0.44 1.39
N VAL A 80 -1.40 0.12 1.01
CA VAL A 80 -2.02 1.30 1.60
C VAL A 80 -3.26 0.85 2.35
N VAL A 81 -3.39 1.28 3.60
CA VAL A 81 -4.55 0.94 4.44
C VAL A 81 -5.43 2.17 4.60
N GLY A 82 -6.67 2.06 4.13
CA GLY A 82 -7.71 3.07 4.28
C GLY A 82 -8.54 2.84 5.53
N ILE A 83 -8.81 3.91 6.27
CA ILE A 83 -9.73 3.95 7.41
C ILE A 83 -10.85 4.92 7.03
N ASN A 84 -12.09 4.47 7.03
CA ASN A 84 -13.25 5.27 6.59
C ASN A 84 -14.29 5.43 7.70
N ASN A 85 -14.71 4.34 8.35
CA ASN A 85 -15.94 4.30 9.14
C ASN A 85 -15.75 3.85 10.60
N ASN A 86 -14.51 3.79 11.12
CA ASN A 86 -14.24 3.38 12.50
C ASN A 86 -13.31 4.39 13.22
N PRO A 87 -13.83 5.21 14.15
CA PRO A 87 -13.05 6.20 14.89
C PRO A 87 -12.00 5.57 15.81
N ASP A 88 -12.24 4.37 16.35
CA ASP A 88 -11.30 3.69 17.24
C ASP A 88 -10.04 3.26 16.47
N HIS A 89 -10.20 2.88 15.20
CA HIS A 89 -9.06 2.61 14.31
C HIS A 89 -8.24 3.86 14.05
N PHE A 90 -8.87 5.02 13.85
CA PHE A 90 -8.15 6.28 13.73
C PHE A 90 -7.36 6.60 15.01
N GLN A 91 -7.99 6.49 16.17
CA GLN A 91 -7.34 6.77 17.45
C GLN A 91 -6.15 5.83 17.68
N THR A 92 -6.32 4.53 17.40
CA THR A 92 -5.26 3.54 17.59
C THR A 92 -4.08 3.81 16.65
N VAL A 93 -4.35 4.13 15.38
CA VAL A 93 -3.31 4.33 14.38
C VAL A 93 -2.59 5.67 14.60
N LEU A 94 -3.32 6.75 14.85
CA LEU A 94 -2.73 8.09 15.05
C LEU A 94 -1.93 8.21 16.35
N ASN A 95 -2.29 7.46 17.39
CA ASN A 95 -1.52 7.41 18.64
C ASN A 95 -0.39 6.37 18.63
N SER A 96 -0.21 5.64 17.53
CA SER A 96 0.87 4.65 17.45
C SER A 96 2.23 5.33 17.32
N PRO A 97 3.23 4.96 18.14
CA PRO A 97 4.58 5.51 18.04
C PRO A 97 5.25 5.16 16.69
N HIS A 98 4.74 4.13 16.00
CA HIS A 98 5.24 3.71 14.68
C HIS A 98 4.69 4.55 13.52
N MET A 99 3.67 5.39 13.72
CA MET A 99 3.08 6.27 12.71
C MET A 99 3.68 7.69 12.70
N LEU A 100 4.58 8.00 13.64
CA LEU A 100 5.27 9.30 13.73
C LEU A 100 6.24 9.55 12.56
N ASN A 101 6.67 8.48 11.88
CA ASN A 101 7.58 8.57 10.76
C ASN A 101 6.80 8.70 9.44
N LYS A 102 6.96 9.83 8.75
CA LYS A 102 6.22 10.11 7.50
C LYS A 102 6.61 9.11 6.40
N THR A 103 5.60 8.49 5.78
CA THR A 103 5.79 7.54 4.68
C THR A 103 6.43 8.21 3.46
N TYR A 104 7.21 7.43 2.67
CA TYR A 104 7.89 7.82 1.43
C TYR A 104 7.05 8.64 0.44
N HIS A 105 5.71 8.53 0.44
CA HIS A 105 4.83 9.33 -0.42
C HIS A 105 4.96 10.85 -0.21
N TYR A 106 5.36 11.31 0.98
CA TYR A 106 5.59 12.74 1.24
C TYR A 106 6.83 13.29 0.51
N SER A 107 7.72 12.43 0.01
CA SER A 107 8.87 12.85 -0.82
C SER A 107 8.43 13.46 -2.15
N PHE A 108 7.22 13.15 -2.63
CA PHE A 108 6.63 13.75 -3.83
C PHE A 108 6.48 15.27 -3.71
N PHE A 109 6.18 15.76 -2.50
CA PHE A 109 6.03 17.21 -2.28
C PHE A 109 7.39 17.95 -2.26
N ARG A 110 8.54 17.25 -2.21
CA ARG A 110 9.88 17.84 -2.06
C ARG A 110 9.99 18.87 -0.92
N VAL A 111 9.06 18.85 0.04
CA VAL A 111 9.10 19.69 1.23
C VAL A 111 10.03 18.99 2.20
N GLY A 112 11.34 19.20 2.09
CA GLY A 112 12.33 18.50 2.91
C GLY A 112 12.50 19.08 4.31
N ARG A 113 12.10 20.34 4.55
CA ARG A 113 12.36 21.09 5.79
C ARG A 113 11.30 22.16 6.05
N GLY A 114 10.11 21.76 6.48
CA GLY A 114 9.04 22.68 6.93
C GLY A 114 8.17 22.02 8.00
N LEU A 115 7.30 22.76 8.69
CA LEU A 115 6.41 22.20 9.73
C LEU A 115 5.61 20.98 9.24
N PHE A 116 5.21 21.00 7.95
CA PHE A 116 4.54 19.89 7.27
C PHE A 116 5.42 18.66 7.02
N ALA A 117 6.73 18.74 7.19
CA ALA A 117 7.70 17.68 6.88
C ALA A 117 8.67 17.37 8.04
N ALA A 118 8.66 18.15 9.12
CA ALA A 118 9.43 17.86 10.31
C ALA A 118 8.94 16.56 10.97
N PRO A 119 9.85 15.68 11.44
CA PRO A 119 9.48 14.59 12.32
C PRO A 119 8.86 15.18 13.61
N GLY A 120 7.83 14.51 14.15
CA GLY A 120 7.26 14.88 15.44
C GLY A 120 8.34 14.81 16.52
N LEU A 121 8.38 15.84 17.37
CA LEU A 121 9.29 15.94 18.52
C LEU A 121 8.99 14.86 19.56
#